data_AF-U6GMI8-F1
#
_entry.id   AF-U6GMI8-F1
#
_cell.length_a   1.000
_cell.length_b   1.000
_cell.length_c   1.000
_cell.angle_alpha   90.00
_cell.angle_beta   90.00
_cell.angle_gamma   90.00
#
_symmetry.space_group_name_H-M   'P 1'
#
loop_
_entity.id
_entity.type
_entity.pdbx_description
1 polymer ?
#
loop_
_entity_poly.entity_id
_entity_poly.type
_entity_poly.pdbx_seq_one_letter_code
_entity_poly.pdbx_strand_id
1 'polypeptide(L)'
;MEETLFLGGKRHPKRSSSSSSSSSSNDVWTNFYERLKDIRSLHKRRQLTQPQEENVPYTPPSTQEILQEYLDTPYLDAVFTTSEDFGRRLSLDDFFSSFCNLKKIQRHFAKESTEKELSRLRKKGLSEEALKERAASLLAENEETMFDYLSFIRLLGDFSGVPRHLKYKQKDYRDFLLRLAEYLKDFFFRANPFADADKVEETISAEFNRLFKDKQIRGWETETHKLELYCLLSDRLFASPNTKAHYQQSAAYKKKLLEAASSSNEKREEIIKSSEETDRDIASLEFSIKYFVDMLQPQINQTIAYYQKKQSTNAEEALEEDNEESSDEEDAAAAEEESEAEEDEGPVYNPLNLPLGKVFRV
;
A
#
# COMPACT_ATOMS: atom_id res chain seq x y z
N MET A 1 25.89 5.07 -7.49
CA MET A 1 27.16 4.32 -7.32
C MET A 1 27.71 3.72 -8.63
N GLU A 2 26.88 3.46 -9.64
CA GLU A 2 27.35 2.86 -10.91
C GLU A 2 28.20 3.79 -11.79
N GLU A 3 27.98 5.11 -11.77
CA GLU A 3 28.79 6.04 -12.57
C GLU A 3 30.25 6.11 -12.14
N THR A 4 30.54 5.92 -10.85
CA THR A 4 31.91 5.94 -10.33
C THR A 4 32.72 4.70 -10.69
N LEU A 5 32.05 3.59 -11.04
CA LEU A 5 32.69 2.33 -11.45
C LEU A 5 33.10 2.35 -12.93
N PHE A 6 32.45 3.16 -13.77
CA PHE A 6 32.76 3.26 -15.20
C PHE A 6 34.07 4.00 -15.50
N LEU A 7 34.51 4.87 -14.58
CA LEU A 7 35.78 5.60 -14.67
C LEU A 7 37.02 4.75 -14.33
N GLY A 8 36.83 3.53 -13.84
CA GLY A 8 37.88 2.58 -13.43
C GLY A 8 38.61 1.83 -14.56
N GLY A 9 38.65 2.37 -15.78
CA GLY A 9 39.67 2.03 -16.78
C GLY A 9 39.60 0.63 -17.41
N LYS A 10 38.75 0.44 -18.42
CA LYS A 10 38.98 -0.61 -19.45
C LYS A 10 39.91 -0.08 -20.54
N ARG A 11 41.23 -0.25 -20.35
CA ARG A 11 42.20 -0.12 -21.46
C ARG A 11 42.16 -1.39 -22.30
N HIS A 12 41.49 -1.33 -23.46
CA HIS A 12 41.60 -2.39 -24.46
C HIS A 12 43.05 -2.45 -24.99
N PRO A 13 43.73 -3.61 -24.97
CA PRO A 13 45.03 -3.74 -25.59
C PRO A 13 44.85 -3.70 -27.11
N LYS A 14 45.42 -2.69 -27.77
CA LYS A 14 45.42 -2.57 -29.23
C LYS A 14 46.13 -3.79 -29.84
N ARG A 15 45.42 -4.57 -30.66
CA ARG A 15 46.02 -5.54 -31.59
C ARG A 15 46.83 -4.78 -32.64
N SER A 16 48.06 -5.23 -32.83
CA SER A 16 49.02 -4.78 -33.82
C SER A 16 48.60 -5.14 -35.25
N SER A 17 48.61 -4.16 -36.16
CA SER A 17 48.87 -4.40 -37.59
C SER A 17 49.46 -3.14 -38.24
N SER A 18 50.79 -3.16 -38.31
CA SER A 18 51.72 -2.56 -39.28
C SER A 18 51.20 -1.61 -40.38
N SER A 19 51.81 -0.42 -40.48
CA SER A 19 52.81 -0.14 -41.53
C SER A 19 53.41 1.28 -41.42
N SER A 20 54.75 1.32 -41.34
CA SER A 20 55.65 2.35 -41.88
C SER A 20 55.34 3.84 -41.68
N SER A 21 56.09 4.51 -40.81
CA SER A 21 57.08 5.50 -41.24
C SER A 21 57.85 6.02 -40.04
N SER A 22 59.18 6.00 -40.18
CA SER A 22 60.14 6.59 -39.26
C SER A 22 60.12 8.12 -39.39
N SER A 23 59.10 8.76 -38.83
CA SER A 23 59.07 10.21 -38.63
C SER A 23 58.63 10.53 -37.20
N SER A 24 59.61 11.02 -36.44
CA SER A 24 59.43 11.97 -35.35
C SER A 24 58.59 11.50 -34.16
N SER A 25 59.26 10.85 -33.20
CA SER A 25 58.80 10.81 -31.80
C SER A 25 58.64 12.23 -31.21
N ASN A 26 59.25 13.24 -31.84
CA ASN A 26 59.00 14.64 -31.54
C ASN A 26 57.58 15.08 -31.93
N ASP A 27 56.98 14.56 -33.01
CA ASP A 27 55.67 15.01 -33.51
C ASP A 27 54.51 14.73 -32.56
N VAL A 28 54.57 13.66 -31.77
CA VAL A 28 53.55 13.40 -30.75
C VAL A 28 53.61 14.45 -29.64
N TRP A 29 54.82 14.87 -29.26
CA TRP A 29 55.04 15.89 -28.24
C TRP A 29 54.82 17.30 -28.80
N THR A 30 55.23 17.63 -30.02
CA THR A 30 54.90 18.91 -30.65
C THR A 30 53.40 19.04 -30.89
N ASN A 31 52.71 17.99 -31.35
CA ASN A 31 51.25 18.01 -31.48
C ASN A 31 50.57 18.12 -30.11
N PHE A 32 51.11 17.47 -29.07
CA PHE A 32 50.62 17.65 -27.69
C PHE A 32 50.83 19.08 -27.17
N TYR A 33 51.99 19.69 -27.42
CA TYR A 33 52.30 21.06 -26.98
C TYR A 33 51.55 22.12 -27.79
N GLU A 34 51.36 21.93 -29.09
CA GLU A 34 50.48 22.77 -29.92
C GLU A 34 49.04 22.67 -29.44
N ARG A 35 48.55 21.46 -29.18
CA ARG A 35 47.20 21.22 -28.66
C ARG A 35 47.03 21.77 -27.24
N LEU A 36 48.06 21.71 -26.40
CA LEU A 36 48.08 22.38 -25.09
C LEU A 36 48.04 23.90 -25.25
N LYS A 37 48.75 24.47 -26.23
CA LYS A 37 48.73 25.91 -26.52
C LYS A 37 47.34 26.34 -27.01
N ASP A 38 46.69 25.51 -27.82
CA ASP A 38 45.31 25.72 -28.26
C ASP A 38 44.33 25.60 -27.10
N ILE A 39 44.44 24.58 -26.25
CA ILE A 39 43.64 24.42 -25.02
C ILE A 39 43.86 25.62 -24.09
N ARG A 40 45.09 26.11 -23.93
CA ARG A 40 45.40 27.27 -23.09
C ARG A 40 44.83 28.55 -23.66
N SER A 41 44.86 28.72 -24.99
CA SER A 41 44.28 29.88 -25.67
C SER A 41 42.75 29.85 -25.64
N LEU A 42 42.14 28.67 -25.79
CA LEU A 42 40.70 28.44 -25.62
C LEU A 42 40.28 28.64 -24.17
N HIS A 43 41.04 28.16 -23.20
CA HIS A 43 40.77 28.36 -21.78
C HIS A 43 40.92 29.82 -21.39
N LYS A 44 41.94 30.53 -21.90
CA LYS A 44 42.09 31.99 -21.70
C LYS A 44 40.96 32.78 -22.36
N ARG A 45 40.49 32.35 -23.53
CA ARG A 45 39.34 32.95 -24.23
C ARG A 45 38.02 32.66 -23.52
N ARG A 46 37.85 31.46 -22.98
CA ARG A 46 36.67 31.03 -22.21
C ARG A 46 36.68 31.52 -20.76
N GLN A 47 37.83 31.81 -20.15
CA GLN A 47 37.92 32.46 -18.83
C GLN A 47 37.39 33.89 -18.84
N LEU A 48 37.37 34.54 -20.01
CA LEU A 48 36.72 35.85 -20.21
C LEU A 48 35.20 35.74 -20.40
N THR A 49 34.67 34.54 -20.66
CA THR A 49 33.24 34.30 -20.98
C THR A 49 32.55 33.30 -20.06
N GLN A 50 33.29 32.60 -19.20
CA GLN A 50 32.69 32.00 -18.03
C GLN A 50 32.17 33.19 -17.22
N PRO A 51 30.85 33.33 -16.99
CA PRO A 51 30.43 34.03 -15.79
C PRO A 51 31.27 33.40 -14.70
N GLN A 52 31.86 34.20 -13.80
CA GLN A 52 32.51 33.59 -12.65
C GLN A 52 31.52 32.55 -12.16
N GLU A 53 31.95 31.28 -12.11
CA GLU A 53 31.39 30.42 -11.09
C GLU A 53 31.78 31.15 -9.82
N GLU A 54 31.02 32.20 -9.46
CA GLU A 54 30.78 32.52 -8.09
C GLU A 54 30.56 31.14 -7.52
N ASN A 55 31.49 30.70 -6.69
CA ASN A 55 31.12 29.77 -5.65
C ASN A 55 30.03 30.51 -4.90
N VAL A 56 28.81 30.52 -5.45
CA VAL A 56 27.59 30.85 -4.76
C VAL A 56 27.64 29.79 -3.68
N PRO A 57 28.00 30.15 -2.44
CA PRO A 57 28.01 29.17 -1.39
C PRO A 57 26.61 28.57 -1.44
N TYR A 58 26.48 27.25 -1.56
CA TYR A 58 25.19 26.64 -1.41
C TYR A 58 24.70 27.05 -0.01
N THR A 59 23.88 28.08 0.03
CA THR A 59 23.16 28.50 1.21
C THR A 59 21.96 27.57 1.22
N PRO A 60 21.88 26.62 2.17
CA PRO A 60 20.67 25.85 2.29
C PRO A 60 19.52 26.85 2.44
N PRO A 61 18.41 26.66 1.71
CA PRO A 61 17.28 27.58 1.78
C PRO A 61 16.85 27.76 3.23
N SER A 62 16.45 28.98 3.57
CA SER A 62 16.01 29.28 4.94
C SER A 62 14.77 28.45 5.27
N THR A 63 14.48 28.25 6.56
CA THR A 63 13.25 27.55 6.97
C THR A 63 11.99 28.19 6.39
N GLN A 64 11.99 29.51 6.18
CA GLN A 64 10.87 30.24 5.56
C GLN A 64 10.78 29.98 4.06
N GLU A 65 11.90 29.91 3.35
CA GLU A 65 11.92 29.62 1.91
C GLU A 65 11.49 28.18 1.63
N ILE A 66 11.90 27.23 2.47
CA ILE A 66 11.45 25.82 2.39
C ILE A 66 9.95 25.73 2.68
N LEU A 67 9.46 26.47 3.68
CA LEU A 67 8.03 26.52 4.00
C LEU A 67 7.21 27.13 2.86
N GLN A 68 7.71 28.21 2.26
CA GLN A 68 7.04 28.86 1.14
C GLN A 68 7.03 27.99 -0.10
N GLU A 69 8.15 27.33 -0.44
CA GLU A 69 8.18 26.33 -1.50
C GLU A 69 7.21 25.17 -1.24
N TYR A 70 7.10 24.71 0.01
CA TYR A 70 6.16 23.68 0.44
C TYR A 70 4.69 24.12 0.32
N LEU A 71 4.36 25.37 0.66
CA LEU A 71 3.02 25.94 0.53
C LEU A 71 2.66 26.20 -0.94
N ASP A 72 3.63 26.62 -1.75
CA ASP A 72 3.44 26.91 -3.17
C ASP A 72 3.41 25.64 -4.04
N THR A 73 3.89 24.49 -3.54
CA THR A 73 3.83 23.22 -4.28
C THR A 73 2.59 22.41 -3.93
N PRO A 74 1.65 22.18 -4.88
CA PRO A 74 0.43 21.40 -4.69
C PRO A 74 0.70 19.88 -4.64
N TYR A 75 1.80 19.47 -4.02
CA TYR A 75 2.28 18.09 -4.07
C TYR A 75 1.38 17.13 -3.28
N LEU A 76 0.81 17.58 -2.16
CA LEU A 76 0.07 16.69 -1.28
C LEU A 76 -1.35 16.38 -1.74
N ASP A 77 -2.09 17.36 -2.30
CA ASP A 77 -3.40 17.14 -2.91
C ASP A 77 -3.32 16.26 -4.17
N ALA A 78 -2.18 16.28 -4.86
CA ALA A 78 -1.92 15.39 -5.98
C ALA A 78 -1.56 13.97 -5.53
N VAL A 79 -1.06 13.81 -4.30
CA VAL A 79 -0.58 12.53 -3.77
C VAL A 79 -1.67 11.81 -2.99
N PHE A 80 -2.49 12.49 -2.19
CA PHE A 80 -3.57 11.90 -1.39
C PHE A 80 -4.94 12.36 -1.85
N THR A 81 -5.93 11.47 -1.71
CA THR A 81 -7.33 11.87 -1.93
C THR A 81 -7.85 12.68 -0.74
N THR A 82 -8.90 13.45 -0.95
CA THR A 82 -9.57 14.21 0.14
C THR A 82 -9.99 13.31 1.30
N SER A 83 -10.49 12.11 0.99
CA SER A 83 -10.88 11.11 2.00
C SER A 83 -9.68 10.51 2.77
N GLU A 84 -8.48 10.56 2.21
CA GLU A 84 -7.25 10.09 2.87
C GLU A 84 -6.63 11.14 3.80
N ASP A 85 -7.09 12.39 3.71
CA ASP A 85 -6.77 13.44 4.67
C ASP A 85 -5.26 13.59 4.88
N PHE A 86 -4.53 13.79 3.77
CA PHE A 86 -3.07 13.90 3.74
C PHE A 86 -2.33 12.70 4.36
N GLY A 87 -2.90 11.50 4.26
CA GLY A 87 -2.32 10.27 4.79
C GLY A 87 -2.66 10.01 6.27
N ARG A 88 -3.55 10.80 6.88
CA ARG A 88 -4.08 10.54 8.22
C ARG A 88 -5.07 9.38 8.22
N ARG A 89 -5.91 9.30 7.19
CA ARG A 89 -6.99 8.31 7.08
C ARG A 89 -6.80 7.43 5.85
N LEU A 90 -7.41 6.24 5.88
CA LEU A 90 -7.43 5.32 4.75
C LEU A 90 -8.77 5.43 4.04
N SER A 91 -8.75 5.53 2.72
CA SER A 91 -9.95 5.45 1.89
C SER A 91 -10.29 3.99 1.61
N LEU A 92 -11.27 3.48 2.35
CA LEU A 92 -11.66 2.05 2.31
C LEU A 92 -13.09 1.82 1.80
N ASP A 93 -13.80 2.86 1.37
CA ASP A 93 -15.21 2.79 0.94
C ASP A 93 -15.40 1.95 -0.33
N ASP A 94 -14.51 2.11 -1.30
CA ASP A 94 -14.52 1.32 -2.54
C ASP A 94 -14.22 -0.16 -2.27
N PHE A 95 -13.29 -0.42 -1.34
CA PHE A 95 -12.93 -1.77 -0.92
C PHE A 95 -14.07 -2.42 -0.13
N PHE A 96 -14.74 -1.66 0.73
CA PHE A 96 -15.93 -2.12 1.43
C PHE A 96 -17.04 -2.48 0.44
N SER A 97 -17.31 -1.60 -0.54
CA SER A 97 -18.30 -1.86 -1.60
C SER A 97 -17.93 -3.12 -2.40
N SER A 98 -16.66 -3.29 -2.78
CA SER A 98 -16.17 -4.49 -3.44
C SER A 98 -16.30 -5.74 -2.57
N PHE A 99 -16.05 -5.64 -1.27
CA PHE A 99 -16.19 -6.74 -0.32
C PHE A 99 -17.66 -7.16 -0.15
N CYS A 100 -18.57 -6.19 -0.14
CA CYS A 100 -20.01 -6.41 -0.06
C CYS A 100 -20.58 -7.04 -1.35
N ASN A 101 -19.86 -6.92 -2.47
CA ASN A 101 -20.16 -7.64 -3.70
C ASN A 101 -19.75 -9.13 -3.65
N LEU A 102 -18.91 -9.53 -2.70
CA LEU A 102 -18.54 -10.95 -2.47
C LEU A 102 -19.67 -11.69 -1.72
N LYS A 103 -20.83 -11.85 -2.37
CA LYS A 103 -22.07 -12.36 -1.74
C LYS A 103 -21.92 -13.73 -1.05
N LYS A 104 -21.02 -14.60 -1.51
CA LYS A 104 -20.77 -15.90 -0.86
C LYS A 104 -20.12 -15.72 0.52
N ILE A 105 -19.18 -14.79 0.63
CA ILE A 105 -18.48 -14.48 1.89
C ILE A 105 -19.42 -13.73 2.84
N GLN A 106 -20.21 -12.79 2.31
CA GLN A 106 -21.26 -12.10 3.06
C GLN A 106 -22.25 -13.08 3.71
N ARG A 107 -22.79 -14.03 2.93
CA ARG A 107 -23.69 -15.07 3.45
C ARG A 107 -23.01 -15.97 4.48
N HIS A 108 -21.72 -16.25 4.32
CA HIS A 108 -20.96 -17.04 5.30
C HIS A 108 -20.90 -16.32 6.64
N PHE A 109 -20.52 -15.04 6.65
CA PHE A 109 -20.45 -14.26 7.89
C PHE A 109 -21.82 -14.04 8.54
N ALA A 110 -22.87 -13.78 7.74
CA ALA A 110 -24.24 -13.69 8.24
C ALA A 110 -24.66 -15.01 8.92
N LYS A 111 -24.41 -16.14 8.28
CA LYS A 111 -24.70 -17.46 8.85
C LYS A 111 -23.90 -17.74 10.13
N GLU A 112 -22.62 -17.38 10.16
CA GLU A 112 -21.79 -17.56 11.34
C GLU A 112 -22.28 -16.70 12.51
N SER A 113 -22.70 -15.47 12.24
CA SER A 113 -23.29 -14.57 13.25
C SER A 113 -24.60 -15.13 13.81
N THR A 114 -25.51 -15.60 12.94
CA THR A 114 -26.76 -16.22 13.39
C THR A 114 -26.52 -17.47 14.22
N GLU A 115 -25.58 -18.33 13.81
CA GLU A 115 -25.23 -19.54 14.55
C GLU A 115 -24.63 -19.22 15.93
N LYS A 116 -23.77 -18.20 16.03
CA LYS A 116 -23.24 -17.71 17.31
C LYS A 116 -24.35 -17.20 18.22
N GLU A 117 -25.28 -16.40 17.69
CA GLU A 117 -26.38 -15.85 18.47
C GLU A 117 -27.35 -16.94 18.96
N LEU A 118 -27.74 -17.86 18.08
CA LEU A 118 -28.57 -19.01 18.44
C LEU A 118 -27.89 -19.90 19.49
N SER A 119 -26.57 -20.09 19.39
CA SER A 119 -25.78 -20.82 20.39
C SER A 119 -25.79 -20.13 21.76
N ARG A 120 -25.76 -18.78 21.80
CA ARG A 120 -25.87 -18.02 23.05
C ARG A 120 -27.26 -18.14 23.67
N LEU A 121 -28.31 -18.06 22.86
CA LEU A 121 -29.70 -18.21 23.31
C LEU A 121 -29.99 -19.63 23.80
N ARG A 122 -29.45 -20.65 23.12
CA ARG A 122 -29.53 -22.04 23.57
C ARG A 122 -28.85 -22.24 24.92
N LYS A 123 -27.67 -21.65 25.14
CA LYS A 123 -26.98 -21.67 26.44
C LYS A 123 -27.77 -20.94 27.54
N LYS A 124 -28.59 -19.94 27.19
CA LYS A 124 -29.51 -19.26 28.10
C LYS A 124 -30.80 -20.06 28.40
N GLY A 125 -30.97 -21.24 27.80
CA GLY A 125 -32.10 -22.13 28.07
C GLY A 125 -33.40 -21.79 27.33
N LEU A 126 -33.33 -21.02 26.23
CA LEU A 126 -34.52 -20.78 25.40
C LEU A 126 -35.04 -22.08 24.76
N SER A 127 -36.36 -22.17 24.58
CA SER A 127 -37.00 -23.31 23.93
C SER A 127 -36.60 -23.41 22.45
N GLU A 128 -36.62 -24.63 21.90
CA GLU A 128 -36.31 -24.88 20.48
C GLU A 128 -37.30 -24.18 19.52
N GLU A 129 -38.52 -23.90 19.96
CA GLU A 129 -39.52 -23.14 19.20
C GLU A 129 -39.15 -21.65 19.12
N ALA A 130 -38.78 -21.04 20.25
CA ALA A 130 -38.33 -19.65 20.29
C ALA A 130 -37.01 -19.46 19.54
N LEU A 131 -36.12 -20.46 19.54
CA LEU A 131 -34.89 -20.45 18.74
C LEU A 131 -35.18 -20.48 17.23
N LYS A 132 -36.18 -21.26 16.79
CA LYS A 132 -36.60 -21.29 15.38
C LYS A 132 -37.23 -19.97 14.95
N GLU A 133 -38.07 -19.38 15.78
CA GLU A 133 -38.66 -18.08 15.53
C GLU A 133 -37.58 -16.99 15.43
N ARG A 134 -36.62 -16.98 16.38
CA ARG A 134 -35.50 -16.04 16.33
C ARG A 134 -34.60 -16.27 15.11
N ALA A 135 -34.36 -17.52 14.72
CA ALA A 135 -33.60 -17.82 13.52
C ALA A 135 -34.29 -17.28 12.26
N ALA A 136 -35.62 -17.38 12.16
CA ALA A 136 -36.40 -16.82 11.05
C ALA A 136 -36.33 -15.28 11.02
N SER A 137 -36.43 -14.62 12.19
CA SER A 137 -36.24 -13.16 12.30
C SER A 137 -34.86 -12.72 11.82
N LEU A 138 -33.80 -13.40 12.29
CA LEU A 138 -32.42 -13.08 11.91
C LEU A 138 -32.18 -13.30 10.40
N LEU A 139 -32.79 -14.31 9.80
CA LEU A 139 -32.68 -14.52 8.35
C LEU A 139 -33.29 -13.37 7.56
N ALA A 140 -34.45 -12.86 7.99
CA ALA A 140 -35.08 -11.69 7.36
C ALA A 140 -34.23 -10.42 7.56
N GLU A 141 -33.71 -10.18 8.76
CA GLU A 141 -32.83 -9.05 9.07
C GLU A 141 -31.55 -9.08 8.19
N ASN A 142 -30.91 -10.24 8.03
CA ASN A 142 -29.67 -10.40 7.26
C ASN A 142 -29.84 -10.32 5.74
N GLU A 143 -31.07 -10.44 5.21
CA GLU A 143 -31.32 -10.16 3.79
C GLU A 143 -31.25 -8.65 3.50
N GLU A 144 -31.55 -7.81 4.50
CA GLU A 144 -31.51 -6.35 4.42
C GLU A 144 -30.19 -5.74 4.92
N THR A 145 -29.56 -6.32 5.94
CA THR A 145 -28.31 -5.79 6.51
C THR A 145 -27.07 -6.31 5.79
N MET A 146 -26.43 -5.45 5.01
CA MET A 146 -25.06 -5.65 4.56
C MET A 146 -24.09 -5.62 5.75
N PHE A 147 -22.96 -6.33 5.64
CA PHE A 147 -21.92 -6.35 6.67
C PHE A 147 -21.52 -4.93 7.08
N ASP A 148 -21.37 -4.68 8.38
CA ASP A 148 -21.06 -3.36 8.91
C ASP A 148 -19.65 -2.88 8.50
N TYR A 149 -19.51 -1.59 8.21
CA TYR A 149 -18.25 -0.98 7.76
C TYR A 149 -17.15 -1.08 8.81
N LEU A 150 -17.46 -0.80 10.08
CA LEU A 150 -16.48 -0.90 11.17
C LEU A 150 -16.06 -2.37 11.38
N SER A 151 -17.00 -3.29 11.21
CA SER A 151 -16.72 -4.73 11.23
C SER A 151 -15.82 -5.14 10.06
N PHE A 152 -15.95 -4.52 8.89
CA PHE A 152 -15.04 -4.71 7.76
C PHE A 152 -13.63 -4.22 8.06
N ILE A 153 -13.49 -3.01 8.61
CA ILE A 153 -12.16 -2.49 9.00
C ILE A 153 -11.50 -3.41 10.04
N ARG A 154 -12.26 -3.92 11.02
CA ARG A 154 -11.72 -4.87 12.02
C ARG A 154 -11.32 -6.22 11.43
N LEU A 155 -11.92 -6.60 10.29
CA LEU A 155 -11.55 -7.82 9.56
C LEU A 155 -10.26 -7.63 8.74
N LEU A 156 -9.91 -6.39 8.38
CA LEU A 156 -8.67 -6.10 7.65
C LEU A 156 -7.47 -6.63 8.44
N GLY A 157 -6.68 -7.49 7.79
CA GLY A 157 -5.51 -8.13 8.39
C GLY A 157 -5.76 -9.47 9.09
N ASP A 158 -7.01 -9.92 9.27
CA ASP A 158 -7.31 -11.29 9.73
C ASP A 158 -8.37 -11.97 8.87
N PHE A 159 -7.93 -12.59 7.77
CA PHE A 159 -8.81 -13.35 6.88
C PHE A 159 -9.08 -14.78 7.35
N SER A 160 -8.66 -15.18 8.55
CA SER A 160 -8.84 -16.56 9.03
C SER A 160 -10.31 -16.96 9.22
N GLY A 161 -11.19 -15.99 9.43
CA GLY A 161 -12.64 -16.21 9.52
C GLY A 161 -13.28 -16.61 8.18
N VAL A 162 -12.62 -16.36 7.05
CA VAL A 162 -13.11 -16.74 5.72
C VAL A 162 -12.72 -18.20 5.43
N PRO A 163 -13.69 -19.11 5.16
CA PRO A 163 -13.37 -20.51 4.88
C PRO A 163 -12.56 -20.71 3.60
N ARG A 164 -11.67 -21.72 3.62
CA ARG A 164 -10.80 -22.05 2.47
C ARG A 164 -11.56 -22.25 1.15
N HIS A 165 -12.75 -22.86 1.18
CA HIS A 165 -13.55 -23.12 -0.02
C HIS A 165 -14.11 -21.85 -0.69
N LEU A 166 -14.17 -20.72 0.03
CA LEU A 166 -14.54 -19.41 -0.50
C LEU A 166 -13.33 -18.60 -1.00
N LYS A 167 -12.11 -19.04 -0.65
CA LYS A 167 -10.86 -18.44 -1.10
C LYS A 167 -10.29 -19.16 -2.33
N TYR A 168 -10.27 -20.48 -2.27
CA TYR A 168 -9.57 -21.34 -3.23
C TYR A 168 -10.12 -21.19 -4.65
N LYS A 169 -9.24 -20.77 -5.58
CA LYS A 169 -9.55 -20.53 -7.00
C LYS A 169 -10.79 -19.65 -7.23
N GLN A 170 -11.08 -18.72 -6.32
CA GLN A 170 -12.11 -17.70 -6.52
C GLN A 170 -11.44 -16.42 -7.05
N LYS A 171 -11.67 -16.12 -8.33
CA LYS A 171 -11.09 -14.95 -9.00
C LYS A 171 -11.48 -13.64 -8.30
N ASP A 172 -12.77 -13.46 -8.02
CA ASP A 172 -13.28 -12.22 -7.42
C ASP A 172 -12.64 -11.92 -6.06
N TYR A 173 -12.36 -12.97 -5.26
CA TYR A 173 -11.69 -12.82 -3.97
C TYR A 173 -10.22 -12.47 -4.15
N ARG A 174 -9.51 -13.15 -5.05
CA ARG A 174 -8.12 -12.87 -5.36
C ARG A 174 -7.93 -11.44 -5.87
N ASP A 175 -8.77 -11.01 -6.81
CA ASP A 175 -8.71 -9.67 -7.41
C ASP A 175 -9.07 -8.57 -6.40
N PHE A 176 -9.94 -8.88 -5.42
CA PHE A 176 -10.18 -8.01 -4.28
C PHE A 176 -8.92 -7.87 -3.40
N LEU A 177 -8.29 -9.00 -3.01
CA LEU A 177 -7.08 -8.97 -2.18
C LEU A 177 -5.92 -8.26 -2.89
N LEU A 178 -5.74 -8.49 -4.20
CA LEU A 178 -4.68 -7.85 -4.97
C LEU A 178 -4.82 -6.33 -4.95
N ARG A 179 -6.01 -5.81 -5.29
CA ARG A 179 -6.27 -4.36 -5.29
C ARG A 179 -6.10 -3.75 -3.90
N LEU A 180 -6.55 -4.45 -2.86
CA LEU A 180 -6.39 -3.99 -1.48
C LEU A 180 -4.91 -3.97 -1.06
N ALA A 181 -4.14 -4.99 -1.41
CA ALA A 181 -2.71 -5.05 -1.11
C ALA A 181 -1.93 -3.94 -1.85
N GLU A 182 -2.25 -3.72 -3.14
CA GLU A 182 -1.67 -2.65 -3.96
C GLU A 182 -1.96 -1.27 -3.35
N TYR A 183 -3.21 -1.02 -2.96
CA TYR A 183 -3.61 0.22 -2.31
C TYR A 183 -2.88 0.46 -0.99
N LEU A 184 -2.86 -0.55 -0.09
CA LEU A 184 -2.20 -0.40 1.21
C LEU A 184 -0.68 -0.19 1.06
N LYS A 185 -0.06 -0.88 0.09
CA LYS A 185 1.35 -0.70 -0.25
C LYS A 185 1.61 0.73 -0.74
N ASP A 186 0.82 1.18 -1.70
CA ASP A 186 0.93 2.52 -2.29
C ASP A 186 0.73 3.61 -1.23
N PHE A 187 -0.34 3.51 -0.45
CA PHE A 187 -0.61 4.41 0.68
C PHE A 187 0.54 4.42 1.69
N PHE A 188 1.10 3.26 2.03
CA PHE A 188 2.23 3.19 2.97
C PHE A 188 3.45 3.97 2.46
N PHE A 189 3.81 3.85 1.18
CA PHE A 189 4.95 4.57 0.63
C PHE A 189 4.68 6.06 0.40
N ARG A 190 3.44 6.43 0.04
CA ARG A 190 3.03 7.85 0.01
C ARG A 190 3.11 8.48 1.40
N ALA A 191 2.66 7.77 2.43
CA ALA A 191 2.73 8.22 3.82
C ALA A 191 4.15 8.18 4.41
N ASN A 192 5.05 7.39 3.82
CA ASN A 192 6.44 7.22 4.29
C ASN A 192 7.45 7.36 3.13
N PRO A 193 7.67 8.57 2.57
CA PRO A 193 8.52 8.75 1.38
C PRO A 193 9.99 8.36 1.58
N PHE A 194 10.48 8.37 2.82
CA PHE A 194 11.85 7.98 3.17
C PHE A 194 12.02 6.46 3.36
N ALA A 195 10.95 5.68 3.30
CA ALA A 195 11.03 4.23 3.41
C ALA A 195 11.66 3.62 2.16
N ASP A 196 12.64 2.73 2.36
CA ASP A 196 13.28 1.99 1.27
C ASP A 196 12.36 0.87 0.79
N ALA A 197 11.73 1.06 -0.37
CA ALA A 197 10.73 0.14 -0.91
C ALA A 197 11.28 -1.28 -1.12
N ASP A 198 12.50 -1.41 -1.64
CA ASP A 198 13.12 -2.70 -1.91
C ASP A 198 13.34 -3.48 -0.60
N LYS A 199 13.84 -2.80 0.44
CA LYS A 199 14.05 -3.44 1.75
C LYS A 199 12.75 -3.85 2.43
N VAL A 200 11.70 -3.03 2.33
CA VAL A 200 10.39 -3.36 2.90
C VAL A 200 9.82 -4.60 2.21
N GLU A 201 9.84 -4.64 0.88
CA GLU A 201 9.36 -5.79 0.10
C GLU A 201 10.18 -7.06 0.35
N GLU A 202 11.51 -6.94 0.44
CA GLU A 202 12.40 -8.05 0.77
C GLU A 202 12.08 -8.59 2.18
N THR A 203 11.88 -7.71 3.15
CA THR A 203 11.53 -8.09 4.52
C THR A 203 10.19 -8.84 4.58
N ILE A 204 9.15 -8.32 3.92
CA ILE A 204 7.83 -8.96 3.86
C ILE A 204 7.94 -10.33 3.19
N SER A 205 8.66 -10.41 2.07
CA SER A 205 8.84 -11.65 1.32
C SER A 205 9.64 -12.69 2.11
N ALA A 206 10.69 -12.28 2.81
CA ALA A 206 11.51 -13.17 3.63
C ALA A 206 10.72 -13.74 4.81
N GLU A 207 10.00 -12.88 5.55
CA GLU A 207 9.15 -13.30 6.66
C GLU A 207 7.99 -14.19 6.20
N PHE A 208 7.34 -13.86 5.09
CA PHE A 208 6.32 -14.71 4.48
C PHE A 208 6.88 -16.10 4.17
N ASN A 209 8.00 -16.18 3.46
CA ASN A 209 8.59 -17.46 3.08
C ASN A 209 8.99 -18.30 4.29
N ARG A 210 9.51 -17.67 5.34
CA ARG A 210 9.83 -18.32 6.62
C ARG A 210 8.57 -18.89 7.27
N LEU A 211 7.57 -18.05 7.52
CA LEU A 211 6.34 -18.44 8.23
C LEU A 211 5.47 -19.42 7.44
N PHE A 212 5.42 -19.28 6.11
CA PHE A 212 4.69 -20.19 5.22
C PHE A 212 5.34 -21.58 5.20
N LYS A 213 6.67 -21.65 5.15
CA LYS A 213 7.41 -22.91 5.23
C LYS A 213 7.22 -23.61 6.58
N ASP A 214 7.22 -22.83 7.67
CA ASP A 214 7.03 -23.31 9.03
C ASP A 214 5.55 -23.61 9.37
N LYS A 215 4.62 -23.34 8.44
CA LYS A 215 3.16 -23.54 8.61
C LYS A 215 2.58 -22.76 9.79
N GLN A 216 3.12 -21.56 10.04
CA GLN A 216 2.73 -20.69 11.14
C GLN A 216 1.74 -19.60 10.73
N ILE A 217 1.40 -19.50 9.44
CA ILE A 217 0.42 -18.53 8.97
C ILE A 217 -0.98 -19.04 9.28
N ARG A 218 -1.72 -18.25 10.08
CA ARG A 218 -3.07 -18.59 10.53
C ARG A 218 -4.00 -18.89 9.36
N GLY A 219 -4.65 -20.04 9.41
CA GLY A 219 -5.54 -20.55 8.37
C GLY A 219 -4.82 -21.34 7.27
N TRP A 220 -3.52 -21.13 7.06
CA TRP A 220 -2.69 -21.76 6.01
C TRP A 220 -1.76 -22.85 6.55
N GLU A 221 -2.10 -23.46 7.70
CA GLU A 221 -1.30 -24.50 8.34
C GLU A 221 -1.29 -25.82 7.54
N THR A 222 -2.35 -26.07 6.76
CA THR A 222 -2.51 -27.26 5.93
C THR A 222 -2.76 -26.87 4.48
N GLU A 223 -2.09 -27.57 3.56
CA GLU A 223 -2.27 -27.37 2.13
C GLU A 223 -3.67 -27.82 1.67
N THR A 224 -4.28 -27.08 0.74
CA THR A 224 -5.67 -27.31 0.30
C THR A 224 -5.86 -28.73 -0.25
N HIS A 225 -4.88 -29.25 -0.97
CA HIS A 225 -4.98 -30.58 -1.57
C HIS A 225 -5.05 -31.72 -0.53
N LYS A 226 -4.64 -31.47 0.72
CA LYS A 226 -4.71 -32.43 1.83
C LYS A 226 -6.01 -32.34 2.63
N LEU A 227 -6.83 -31.33 2.40
CA LEU A 227 -8.09 -31.17 3.11
C LEU A 227 -9.09 -32.26 2.75
N GLU A 228 -9.84 -32.75 3.73
CA GLU A 228 -10.81 -33.84 3.54
C GLU A 228 -11.89 -33.52 2.50
N LEU A 229 -12.26 -32.24 2.38
CA LEU A 229 -13.28 -31.78 1.43
C LEU A 229 -12.72 -31.46 0.04
N TYR A 230 -11.41 -31.62 -0.18
CA TYR A 230 -10.80 -31.41 -1.48
C TYR A 230 -10.99 -32.63 -2.39
N CYS A 231 -11.13 -32.39 -3.69
CA CYS A 231 -11.24 -33.43 -4.70
C CYS A 231 -10.17 -33.23 -5.76
N LEU A 232 -9.12 -34.07 -5.71
CA LEU A 232 -7.98 -34.07 -6.64
C LEU A 232 -8.41 -34.15 -8.11
N LEU A 233 -9.41 -34.96 -8.44
CA LEU A 233 -9.83 -35.17 -9.83
C LEU A 233 -10.47 -33.92 -10.45
N SER A 234 -11.14 -33.12 -9.63
CA SER A 234 -11.84 -31.92 -10.11
C SER A 234 -11.12 -30.63 -9.76
N ASP A 235 -10.01 -30.73 -9.02
CA ASP A 235 -9.29 -29.62 -8.42
C ASP A 235 -10.23 -28.59 -7.77
N ARG A 236 -11.08 -29.10 -6.87
CA ARG A 236 -12.14 -28.31 -6.24
C ARG A 236 -12.23 -28.65 -4.76
N LEU A 237 -12.33 -27.61 -3.95
CA LEU A 237 -12.65 -27.71 -2.53
C LEU A 237 -14.15 -27.50 -2.32
N PHE A 238 -14.80 -28.41 -1.61
CA PHE A 238 -16.23 -28.36 -1.33
C PHE A 238 -16.53 -27.71 0.03
N ALA A 239 -17.69 -27.06 0.13
CA ALA A 239 -18.15 -26.41 1.36
C ALA A 239 -18.63 -27.42 2.43
N SER A 240 -19.14 -28.59 2.00
CA SER A 240 -19.65 -29.62 2.91
C SER A 240 -19.36 -31.04 2.40
N PRO A 241 -19.31 -32.04 3.30
CA PRO A 241 -19.19 -33.45 2.91
C PRO A 241 -20.32 -33.89 1.97
N ASN A 242 -21.56 -33.44 2.21
CA ASN A 242 -22.73 -33.82 1.43
C ASN A 242 -22.61 -33.32 -0.02
N THR A 243 -22.16 -32.08 -0.21
CA THR A 243 -21.94 -31.52 -1.56
C THR A 243 -20.87 -32.31 -2.32
N LYS A 244 -19.79 -32.73 -1.63
CA LYS A 244 -18.75 -33.58 -2.22
C LYS A 244 -19.28 -34.96 -2.59
N ALA A 245 -20.02 -35.61 -1.70
CA ALA A 245 -20.60 -36.93 -1.95
C ALA A 245 -21.57 -36.92 -3.14
N HIS A 246 -22.44 -35.91 -3.23
CA HIS A 246 -23.33 -35.73 -4.37
C HIS A 246 -22.55 -35.49 -5.68
N TYR A 247 -21.47 -34.69 -5.63
CA TYR A 247 -20.60 -34.49 -6.79
C TYR A 247 -19.95 -35.79 -7.26
N GLN A 248 -19.48 -36.65 -6.34
CA GLN A 248 -18.89 -37.94 -6.67
C GLN A 248 -19.87 -38.90 -7.37
N GLN A 249 -21.17 -38.75 -7.14
CA GLN A 249 -22.20 -39.55 -7.82
C GLN A 249 -22.54 -38.99 -9.22
N SER A 250 -22.17 -37.74 -9.50
CA SER A 250 -22.52 -37.04 -10.75
C SER A 250 -21.83 -37.65 -11.98
N ALA A 251 -22.47 -37.51 -13.14
CA ALA A 251 -21.91 -37.94 -14.43
C ALA A 251 -20.58 -37.22 -14.76
N ALA A 252 -20.44 -35.96 -14.34
CA ALA A 252 -19.23 -35.16 -14.54
C ALA A 252 -18.03 -35.76 -13.80
N TYR A 253 -18.23 -36.21 -12.56
CA TYR A 253 -17.18 -36.90 -11.81
C TYR A 253 -16.82 -38.24 -12.45
N LYS A 254 -17.82 -39.04 -12.86
CA LYS A 254 -17.60 -40.32 -13.54
C LYS A 254 -16.79 -40.16 -14.83
N LYS A 255 -17.07 -39.12 -15.63
CA LYS A 255 -16.27 -38.79 -16.83
C LYS A 255 -14.82 -38.48 -16.48
N LYS A 256 -14.57 -37.60 -15.50
CA LYS A 256 -13.22 -37.27 -15.03
C LYS A 256 -12.49 -38.47 -14.40
N LEU A 257 -13.22 -39.37 -13.75
CA LEU A 257 -12.68 -40.60 -13.19
C LEU A 257 -12.18 -41.54 -14.29
N LEU A 258 -12.93 -41.69 -15.38
CA LEU A 258 -12.51 -42.46 -16.57
C LEU A 258 -11.31 -41.82 -17.27
N GLU A 259 -11.29 -40.49 -17.42
CA GLU A 259 -10.15 -39.73 -17.97
C GLU A 259 -8.91 -39.81 -17.07
N ALA A 260 -9.10 -39.91 -15.75
CA ALA A 260 -8.01 -40.09 -14.80
C ALA A 260 -7.47 -41.52 -14.77
N ALA A 261 -8.28 -42.53 -15.10
CA ALA A 261 -7.82 -43.90 -15.26
C ALA A 261 -6.88 -44.08 -16.46
N SER A 262 -7.02 -43.24 -17.49
CA SER A 262 -6.12 -43.18 -18.64
C SER A 262 -4.96 -42.19 -18.51
N SER A 263 -4.93 -41.39 -17.44
CA SER A 263 -3.91 -40.35 -17.22
C SER A 263 -2.80 -40.82 -16.26
N SER A 264 -1.54 -40.46 -16.60
CA SER A 264 -0.33 -40.72 -15.82
C SER A 264 -0.33 -40.03 -14.44
N ASN A 265 0.44 -40.57 -13.48
CA ASN A 265 0.70 -39.95 -12.17
C ASN A 265 1.21 -38.50 -12.28
N GLU A 266 1.90 -38.16 -13.37
CA GLU A 266 2.39 -36.81 -13.66
C GLU A 266 1.30 -35.74 -13.62
N LYS A 267 0.10 -36.02 -14.16
CA LYS A 267 -1.02 -35.05 -14.12
C LYS A 267 -1.53 -34.82 -12.70
N ARG A 268 -1.42 -35.81 -11.81
CA ARG A 268 -1.82 -35.65 -10.41
C ARG A 268 -0.84 -34.77 -9.66
N GLU A 269 0.45 -34.95 -9.90
CA GLU A 269 1.51 -34.10 -9.34
C GLU A 269 1.38 -32.66 -9.85
N GLU A 270 1.04 -32.46 -11.12
CA GLU A 270 0.78 -31.13 -11.69
C GLU A 270 -0.40 -30.42 -11.02
N ILE A 271 -1.50 -31.13 -10.77
CA ILE A 271 -2.66 -30.57 -10.04
C ILE A 271 -2.28 -30.19 -8.61
N ILE A 272 -1.51 -31.04 -7.91
CA ILE A 272 -1.04 -30.74 -6.55
C ILE A 272 -0.17 -29.48 -6.56
N LYS A 273 0.79 -29.40 -7.48
CA LYS A 273 1.67 -28.23 -7.62
C LYS A 273 0.86 -26.96 -7.93
N SER A 274 -0.12 -27.03 -8.83
CA SER A 274 -1.02 -25.89 -9.13
C SER A 274 -1.85 -25.48 -7.92
N SER A 275 -2.29 -26.45 -7.11
CA SER A 275 -3.02 -26.20 -5.86
C SER A 275 -2.14 -25.46 -4.85
N GLU A 276 -0.91 -25.94 -4.63
CA GLU A 276 0.06 -25.31 -3.73
C GLU A 276 0.49 -23.91 -4.19
N GLU A 277 0.63 -23.69 -5.49
CA GLU A 277 0.91 -22.37 -6.06
C GLU A 277 -0.26 -21.40 -5.86
N THR A 278 -1.49 -21.87 -6.05
CA THR A 278 -2.70 -21.08 -5.76
C THR A 278 -2.80 -20.73 -4.29
N ASP A 279 -2.50 -21.69 -3.41
CA ASP A 279 -2.50 -21.49 -1.97
C ASP A 279 -1.44 -20.44 -1.58
N ARG A 280 -0.23 -20.54 -2.14
CA ARG A 280 0.86 -19.60 -1.89
C ARG A 280 0.53 -18.19 -2.35
N ASP A 281 -0.04 -18.03 -3.55
CA ASP A 281 -0.43 -16.72 -4.10
C ASP A 281 -1.45 -16.03 -3.19
N ILE A 282 -2.56 -16.69 -2.83
CA ILE A 282 -3.56 -16.10 -1.94
C ILE A 282 -2.98 -15.86 -0.54
N ALA A 283 -2.19 -16.79 -0.01
CA ALA A 283 -1.55 -16.64 1.30
C ALA A 283 -0.60 -15.43 1.34
N SER A 284 0.16 -15.21 0.27
CA SER A 284 1.07 -14.06 0.17
C SER A 284 0.30 -12.73 0.15
N LEU A 285 -0.84 -12.67 -0.56
CA LEU A 285 -1.68 -11.48 -0.58
C LEU A 285 -2.29 -11.21 0.80
N GLU A 286 -2.87 -12.22 1.45
CA GLU A 286 -3.41 -12.10 2.80
C GLU A 286 -2.33 -11.67 3.82
N PHE A 287 -1.12 -12.22 3.70
CA PHE A 287 0.01 -11.89 4.56
C PHE A 287 0.50 -10.45 4.33
N SER A 288 0.67 -10.03 3.07
CA SER A 288 1.07 -8.66 2.75
C SER A 288 0.06 -7.64 3.25
N ILE A 289 -1.24 -7.89 3.06
CA ILE A 289 -2.30 -7.04 3.62
C ILE A 289 -2.17 -6.97 5.13
N LYS A 290 -2.03 -8.11 5.82
CA LYS A 290 -1.84 -8.13 7.27
C LYS A 290 -0.63 -7.30 7.70
N TYR A 291 0.49 -7.45 7.00
CA TYR A 291 1.73 -6.76 7.34
C TYR A 291 1.60 -5.23 7.18
N PHE A 292 1.02 -4.76 6.06
CA PHE A 292 0.75 -3.33 5.87
C PHE A 292 -0.30 -2.80 6.86
N VAL A 293 -1.35 -3.56 7.14
CA VAL A 293 -2.35 -3.23 8.16
C VAL A 293 -1.69 -3.08 9.54
N ASP A 294 -0.79 -3.98 9.91
CA ASP A 294 -0.07 -3.91 11.19
C ASP A 294 0.85 -2.67 11.27
N MET A 295 1.44 -2.24 10.15
CA MET A 295 2.24 -1.00 10.09
C MET A 295 1.38 0.29 10.07
N LEU A 296 0.17 0.21 9.52
CA LEU A 296 -0.77 1.33 9.36
C LEU A 296 -1.82 1.40 10.47
N GLN A 297 -1.61 0.72 11.61
CA GLN A 297 -2.53 0.75 12.75
C GLN A 297 -2.90 2.16 13.23
N PRO A 298 -1.97 3.15 13.28
CA PRO A 298 -2.32 4.51 13.65
C PRO A 298 -3.40 5.12 12.73
N GLN A 299 -3.21 5.01 11.41
CA GLN A 299 -4.14 5.53 10.39
C GLN A 299 -5.46 4.76 10.39
N ILE A 300 -5.43 3.44 10.61
CA ILE A 300 -6.63 2.62 10.77
C ILE A 300 -7.44 3.08 11.99
N ASN A 301 -6.79 3.33 13.12
CA ASN A 301 -7.48 3.79 14.33
C ASN A 301 -8.11 5.17 14.14
N GLN A 302 -7.43 6.09 13.44
CA GLN A 302 -7.98 7.40 13.06
C GLN A 302 -9.20 7.25 12.14
N THR A 303 -9.12 6.35 11.15
CA THR A 303 -10.24 6.03 10.26
C THR A 303 -11.43 5.48 11.06
N ILE A 304 -11.21 4.52 11.97
CA ILE A 304 -12.26 3.99 12.85
C ILE A 304 -12.90 5.11 13.68
N ALA A 305 -12.10 5.99 14.29
CA ALA A 305 -12.61 7.09 15.09
C ALA A 305 -13.47 8.07 14.28
N TYR A 306 -13.04 8.40 13.04
CA TYR A 306 -13.81 9.23 12.12
C TYR A 306 -15.18 8.61 11.80
N TYR A 307 -15.23 7.35 11.38
CA TYR A 307 -16.52 6.70 11.06
C TYR A 307 -17.39 6.47 12.30
N GLN A 308 -16.80 6.26 13.48
CA GLN A 308 -17.56 6.20 14.73
C GLN A 308 -18.19 7.56 15.07
N LYS A 309 -17.44 8.66 14.94
CA LYS A 309 -17.96 10.01 15.11
C LYS A 309 -19.08 10.26 14.11
N LYS A 310 -18.85 10.02 12.82
CA LYS A 310 -19.82 10.15 11.71
C LYS A 310 -21.08 9.30 11.86
N GLN A 311 -20.99 8.14 12.53
CA GLN A 311 -22.17 7.33 12.87
C GLN A 311 -22.95 7.88 14.07
N SER A 312 -22.27 8.61 14.98
CA SER A 312 -22.87 9.17 16.20
C SER A 312 -23.44 10.58 15.99
N THR A 313 -22.83 11.38 15.13
CA THR A 313 -23.35 12.65 14.62
C THR A 313 -24.32 12.30 13.48
N ASN A 314 -25.59 12.61 13.64
CA ASN A 314 -26.63 12.20 12.68
C ASN A 314 -26.42 12.93 11.32
N ALA A 315 -26.94 12.38 10.23
CA ALA A 315 -26.60 12.71 8.83
C ALA A 315 -26.69 14.19 8.37
N GLU A 316 -27.27 15.08 9.17
CA GLU A 316 -27.44 16.51 8.86
C GLU A 316 -26.18 17.32 9.25
N GLU A 317 -25.62 17.10 10.44
CA GLU A 317 -24.34 17.69 10.86
C GLU A 317 -23.14 17.11 10.08
N ALA A 318 -23.22 15.87 9.59
CA ALA A 318 -22.15 15.27 8.79
C ALA A 318 -22.07 15.85 7.36
N LEU A 319 -23.18 16.39 6.83
CA LEU A 319 -23.18 17.14 5.57
C LEU A 319 -22.70 18.57 5.79
N GLU A 320 -22.96 19.15 6.97
CA GLU A 320 -22.41 20.44 7.38
C GLU A 320 -20.90 20.35 7.65
N GLU A 321 -20.39 19.30 8.31
CA GLU A 321 -18.94 19.11 8.53
C GLU A 321 -18.15 18.89 7.21
N ASP A 322 -18.68 18.13 6.24
CA ASP A 322 -18.05 17.94 4.91
C ASP A 322 -18.00 19.28 4.13
N ASN A 323 -18.98 20.15 4.35
CA ASN A 323 -19.10 21.45 3.71
C ASN A 323 -18.31 22.55 4.46
N GLU A 324 -18.15 22.41 5.79
CA GLU A 324 -17.30 23.26 6.63
C GLU A 324 -15.80 22.93 6.44
N GLU A 325 -15.40 21.66 6.33
CA GLU A 325 -14.01 21.30 5.95
C GLU A 325 -13.66 21.86 4.55
N SER A 326 -14.61 21.88 3.62
CA SER A 326 -14.43 22.50 2.30
C SER A 326 -14.46 24.03 2.33
N SER A 327 -15.14 24.66 3.30
CA SER A 327 -15.20 26.12 3.40
C SER A 327 -14.06 26.72 4.21
N ASP A 328 -13.55 26.01 5.22
CA ASP A 328 -12.35 26.41 5.97
C ASP A 328 -11.10 26.42 5.05
N GLU A 329 -11.07 25.59 4.01
CA GLU A 329 -10.04 25.64 2.95
C GLU A 329 -10.16 26.89 2.06
N GLU A 330 -11.37 27.39 1.79
CA GLU A 330 -11.59 28.64 1.05
C GLU A 330 -11.38 29.89 1.93
N ASP A 331 -11.76 29.86 3.22
CA ASP A 331 -11.59 30.97 4.15
C ASP A 331 -10.13 31.11 4.65
N ALA A 332 -9.38 30.01 4.81
CA ALA A 332 -7.95 30.08 5.12
C ALA A 332 -7.13 30.64 3.94
N ALA A 333 -7.53 30.39 2.71
CA ALA A 333 -6.94 30.99 1.51
C ALA A 333 -7.32 32.48 1.36
N ALA A 334 -8.54 32.87 1.76
CA ALA A 334 -9.00 34.26 1.70
C ALA A 334 -8.45 35.14 2.85
N ALA A 335 -8.27 34.57 4.06
CA ALA A 335 -7.74 35.31 5.21
C ALA A 335 -6.25 35.68 5.08
N GLU A 336 -5.48 34.94 4.27
CA GLU A 336 -4.09 35.29 3.95
C GLU A 336 -4.00 36.41 2.91
N GLU A 337 -4.95 36.52 1.95
CA GLU A 337 -5.01 37.63 0.99
C GLU A 337 -5.49 38.97 1.60
N GLU A 338 -6.28 38.94 2.68
CA GLU A 338 -6.78 40.17 3.33
C GLU A 338 -5.82 40.77 4.39
N SER A 339 -4.67 40.15 4.65
CA SER A 339 -3.71 40.65 5.66
C SER A 339 -2.71 41.70 5.14
N GLU A 340 -2.74 42.06 3.86
CA GLU A 340 -1.96 43.16 3.28
C GLU A 340 -2.76 44.48 3.17
N ALA A 341 -3.32 45.00 4.27
CA ALA A 341 -3.59 46.44 4.40
C ALA A 341 -4.01 46.82 5.83
N GLU A 342 -3.05 47.14 6.69
CA GLU A 342 -3.08 48.36 7.52
C GLU A 342 -1.73 48.51 8.25
N GLU A 343 -0.84 49.32 7.67
CA GLU A 343 0.26 49.95 8.41
C GLU A 343 -0.33 50.92 9.43
N ASP A 344 -0.24 50.59 10.72
CA ASP A 344 -0.34 51.61 11.79
C ASP A 344 0.96 51.61 12.62
N GLU A 345 1.71 52.72 12.49
CA GLU A 345 3.02 52.95 13.10
C GLU A 345 2.93 52.99 14.63
N GLY A 346 3.11 51.85 15.28
CA GLY A 346 3.38 51.75 16.72
C GLY A 346 4.85 52.05 17.07
N PRO A 347 5.17 52.75 18.18
CA PRO A 347 6.56 53.05 18.55
C PRO A 347 7.36 51.77 18.82
N VAL A 348 8.45 51.58 18.08
CA VAL A 348 9.40 50.46 18.20
C VAL A 348 9.87 50.31 19.65
N TYR A 349 9.54 49.18 20.28
CA TYR A 349 9.99 48.86 21.63
C TYR A 349 11.16 47.87 21.61
N ASN A 350 12.20 48.13 22.41
CA ASN A 350 13.38 47.28 22.52
C ASN A 350 13.04 45.95 23.22
N PRO A 351 13.26 44.78 22.59
CA PRO A 351 12.84 43.47 23.12
C PRO A 351 13.53 43.03 24.41
N LEU A 352 14.56 43.75 24.91
CA LEU A 352 14.99 43.66 26.30
C LEU A 352 14.61 44.97 27.02
N ASN A 353 13.56 44.92 27.85
CA ASN A 353 13.06 45.96 28.78
C ASN A 353 14.17 46.63 29.65
N LEU A 354 15.06 47.41 29.03
CA LEU A 354 16.13 48.15 29.69
C LEU A 354 15.80 49.65 29.63
N PRO A 355 15.81 50.37 30.77
CA PRO A 355 15.51 51.79 30.80
C PRO A 355 16.59 52.57 30.05
N LEU A 356 16.17 53.42 29.10
CA LEU A 356 17.05 54.35 28.38
C LEU A 356 17.77 55.25 29.40
N GLY A 357 19.11 55.15 29.45
CA GLY A 357 19.96 55.84 30.41
C GLY A 357 19.82 57.36 30.33
N LYS A 358 19.72 58.02 31.50
CA LYS A 358 19.70 59.47 31.65
C LYS A 358 20.95 60.11 31.03
N VAL A 359 20.74 61.08 30.14
CA VAL A 359 21.77 61.97 29.60
C VAL A 359 22.31 62.86 30.73
N PHE A 360 23.58 62.70 31.09
CA PHE A 360 24.31 63.68 31.89
C PHE A 360 24.56 64.93 31.02
N ARG A 361 24.02 66.09 31.43
CA ARG A 361 24.54 67.39 30.98
C ARG A 361 25.76 67.74 31.83
N VAL A 362 26.88 68.02 31.17
CA VAL A 362 27.98 68.83 31.71
C VAL A 362 28.08 70.07 30.86
#